data_AF-A0A1B9JZ43-F1
#
_entry.id   AF-A0A1B9JZ43-F1
#
_cell.length_a   1.000
_cell.length_b   1.000
_cell.length_c   1.000
_cell.angle_alpha   90.00
_cell.angle_beta   90.00
_cell.angle_gamma   90.00
#
_symmetry.space_group_name_H-M   'P 1'
#
loop_
_entity.id
_entity.type
_entity.pdbx_description
1 polymer ?
#
loop_
_entity_poly.entity_id
_entity_poly.type
_entity_poly.pdbx_seq_one_letter_code
_entity_poly.pdbx_strand_id
1 'polypeptide(L)' 'MPTLPPENLPVILKTINNYPATQQTKNLAYFQLITMVRPSQAATARWIDIDLNNVIWTMLASNMKMRHEHIAPLSK' A
#
# COMPACT_ATOMS: atom_id res chain seq x y z
N MET A 1 13.34 2.69 17.12
CA MET A 1 12.91 1.38 16.56
C MET A 1 13.87 1.03 15.44
N PRO A 2 14.23 -0.25 15.27
CA PRO A 2 14.97 -0.67 14.08
C PRO A 2 14.11 -0.41 12.84
N THR A 3 14.68 0.30 11.87
CA THR A 3 14.08 0.59 10.57
C THR A 3 14.94 -0.01 9.48
N LEU A 4 14.36 -0.27 8.31
CA LEU A 4 15.14 -0.72 7.17
C LEU A 4 16.01 0.44 6.64
N PRO A 5 17.33 0.26 6.51
CA PRO A 5 18.18 1.21 5.82
C PRO A 5 17.83 1.29 4.32
N PRO A 6 17.82 2.49 3.69
CA PRO A 6 17.47 2.66 2.29
C PRO A 6 18.27 1.78 1.32
N GLU A 7 19.54 1.52 1.63
CA GLU A 7 20.44 0.66 0.86
C GLU A 7 19.96 -0.80 0.75
N ASN A 8 19.09 -1.24 1.66
CA ASN A 8 18.52 -2.60 1.64
C ASN A 8 17.22 -2.69 0.82
N LEU A 9 16.67 -1.57 0.35
CA LEU A 9 15.45 -1.57 -0.46
C LEU A 9 15.55 -2.45 -1.72
N PRO A 10 16.64 -2.43 -2.52
CA PRO A 10 16.77 -3.29 -3.70
C PRO A 10 16.68 -4.78 -3.36
N VAL A 11 17.23 -5.19 -2.21
CA VAL A 11 17.17 -6.58 -1.74
C VAL A 11 15.73 -6.99 -1.45
N ILE A 12 14.95 -6.11 -0.81
CA ILE A 12 13.53 -6.37 -0.53
C ILE A 12 12.72 -6.50 -1.82
N LEU A 13 12.87 -5.56 -2.76
CA LEU A 13 12.13 -5.59 -4.02
C LEU A 13 12.43 -6.89 -4.80
N LYS A 14 13.71 -7.30 -4.84
CA LYS A 14 14.12 -8.59 -5.45
C LYS A 14 13.50 -9.78 -4.72
N THR A 15 13.43 -9.73 -3.39
CA THR A 15 12.85 -10.79 -2.56
C THR A 15 11.34 -10.92 -2.81
N ILE A 16 10.60 -9.81 -2.86
CA ILE A 16 9.16 -9.80 -3.16
C ILE A 16 8.90 -10.42 -4.54
N ASN A 17 9.69 -10.02 -5.55
CA ASN A 17 9.56 -10.56 -6.91
C ASN A 17 9.78 -12.07 -6.97
N ASN A 18 10.78 -12.60 -6.26
CA ASN A 18 11.14 -14.01 -6.31
C ASN A 18 10.33 -14.90 -5.36
N TYR A 19 9.59 -14.31 -4.42
CA TYR A 19 8.82 -15.07 -3.44
C TYR A 19 7.71 -15.88 -4.12
N PRO A 20 7.44 -17.14 -3.72
CA PRO A 20 6.41 -17.99 -4.35
C PRO A 20 4.99 -17.64 -3.85
N ALA A 21 4.59 -16.37 -3.99
CA ALA A 21 3.22 -15.92 -3.74
C ALA A 21 2.50 -15.56 -5.05
N THR A 22 1.18 -15.43 -4.95
CA THR A 22 0.35 -14.93 -6.05
C THR A 22 0.77 -13.52 -6.45
N GLN A 23 0.52 -13.16 -7.71
CA GLN A 23 0.83 -11.82 -8.21
C GLN A 23 0.08 -10.74 -7.43
N GLN A 24 -1.14 -11.04 -7.00
CA GLN A 24 -1.97 -10.17 -6.18
C GLN A 24 -1.28 -9.82 -4.85
N THR A 25 -0.74 -10.81 -4.14
CA THR A 25 -0.03 -10.58 -2.88
C THR A 25 1.26 -9.77 -3.09
N LYS A 26 2.01 -10.04 -4.18
CA LYS A 26 3.20 -9.25 -4.52
C LYS A 26 2.86 -7.80 -4.82
N ASN A 27 1.83 -7.57 -5.65
CA ASN A 27 1.35 -6.24 -5.99
C ASN A 27 0.86 -5.48 -4.75
N LEU A 28 0.20 -6.17 -3.81
CA LEU A 28 -0.23 -5.57 -2.55
C LEU A 28 0.95 -5.11 -1.70
N ALA A 29 2.04 -5.89 -1.65
CA ALA A 29 3.26 -5.49 -0.96
C ALA A 29 3.88 -4.23 -1.58
N TYR A 30 3.94 -4.16 -2.92
CA TYR A 30 4.39 -2.95 -3.61
C TYR A 30 3.48 -1.75 -3.35
N PHE A 31 2.16 -1.96 -3.40
CA PHE A 31 1.18 -0.93 -3.11
C PHE A 31 1.35 -0.37 -1.69
N GLN A 32 1.55 -1.25 -0.70
CA GLN A 32 1.80 -0.86 0.69
C GLN A 32 3.13 -0.12 0.85
N LEU A 33 4.17 -0.48 0.08
CA LEU A 33 5.45 0.23 0.08
C LEU A 33 5.33 1.66 -0.47
N ILE A 34 4.59 1.88 -1.56
CA ILE A 34 4.51 3.21 -2.19
C ILE A 34 3.51 4.15 -1.49
N THR A 35 2.48 3.59 -0.84
CA THR A 35 1.47 4.39 -0.12
C THR A 35 1.77 4.52 1.38
N MET A 36 2.69 3.70 1.91
CA MET A 36 3.06 3.65 3.33
C MET A 36 1.87 3.45 4.29
N VAL A 37 0.73 2.96 3.80
CA VAL A 37 -0.41 2.61 4.66
C VAL A 37 -0.12 1.36 5.49
N ARG A 38 -0.95 1.12 6.51
CA ARG A 38 -0.83 -0.11 7.29
C ARG A 38 -1.20 -1.34 6.45
N PRO A 39 -0.58 -2.51 6.67
CA PRO A 39 -0.91 -3.72 5.93
C PRO A 39 -2.40 -4.07 5.93
N SER A 40 -3.09 -3.88 7.06
CA SER A 40 -4.53 -4.12 7.16
C SER A 40 -5.35 -3.18 6.28
N GLN A 41 -4.94 -1.92 6.14
CA GLN A 41 -5.60 -0.94 5.27
C GLN A 41 -5.42 -1.31 3.79
N ALA A 42 -4.19 -1.62 3.39
CA ALA A 42 -3.88 -2.06 2.03
C ALA A 42 -4.71 -3.31 1.67
N ALA A 43 -4.76 -4.31 2.54
CA ALA A 43 -5.50 -5.55 2.30
C ALA A 43 -7.01 -5.36 2.12
N THR A 44 -7.57 -4.27 2.65
CA THR A 44 -8.98 -3.91 2.53
C THR A 44 -9.27 -2.88 1.44
N ALA A 45 -8.29 -2.53 0.61
CA ALA A 45 -8.46 -1.55 -0.47
C ALA A 45 -9.54 -2.02 -1.47
N ARG A 46 -10.41 -1.09 -1.87
CA ARG A 46 -11.48 -1.35 -2.84
C ARG A 46 -11.31 -0.44 -4.05
N TRP A 47 -11.67 -0.94 -5.22
CA TRP A 47 -11.60 -0.14 -6.46
C TRP A 47 -12.42 1.15 -6.41
N ILE A 48 -13.57 1.13 -5.72
CA ILE A 48 -14.43 2.31 -5.55
C ILE A 48 -13.77 3.44 -4.73
N ASP A 49 -12.75 3.11 -3.94
CA ASP A 49 -12.03 4.08 -3.11
C ASP A 49 -10.89 4.76 -3.89
N ILE A 50 -10.56 4.28 -5.10
CA ILE A 50 -9.42 4.72 -5.91
C ILE A 50 -9.89 5.62 -7.04
N ASP A 51 -9.40 6.86 -7.03
CA ASP A 51 -9.54 7.80 -8.14
C ASP A 51 -8.24 7.83 -8.96
N LEU A 52 -8.25 7.12 -10.09
CA LEU A 52 -7.10 7.07 -11.00
C LEU A 52 -6.89 8.38 -11.78
N ASN A 53 -7.92 9.22 -11.93
CA ASN A 53 -7.79 10.50 -12.64
C ASN A 53 -7.03 11.50 -11.77
N ASN A 54 -7.36 11.55 -10.48
CA ASN A 54 -6.70 12.41 -9.51
C ASN A 54 -5.50 11.74 -8.85
N VAL A 55 -5.25 10.46 -9.13
CA VAL A 55 -4.12 9.67 -8.61
C VAL A 55 -4.16 9.61 -7.08
N ILE A 56 -5.34 9.35 -6.54
CA ILE A 56 -5.64 9.37 -5.09
C ILE A 56 -6.37 8.09 -4.70
N TRP A 57 -6.08 7.59 -3.50
CA TRP A 57 -6.87 6.56 -2.83
C TRP A 57 -7.43 7.10 -1.50
N THR A 58 -8.75 7.04 -1.34
CA THR A 58 -9.46 7.59 -0.19
C THR A 58 -10.06 6.48 0.67
N MET A 59 -9.51 6.30 1.88
CA MET A 59 -10.11 5.42 2.88
C MET A 59 -11.24 6.15 3.60
N LEU A 60 -12.48 5.74 3.31
CA LEU A 60 -13.68 6.35 3.88
C LEU A 60 -13.68 6.29 5.41
N ALA A 61 -14.18 7.37 6.03
CA ALA A 61 -14.33 7.50 7.47
C ALA A 61 -15.14 6.35 8.10
N SER A 62 -16.11 5.79 7.37
CA SER A 62 -16.91 4.64 7.81
C SER A 62 -16.08 3.39 8.11
N ASN A 63 -14.92 3.24 7.47
CA ASN A 63 -14.00 2.12 7.64
C ASN A 63 -12.89 2.41 8.66
N MET A 64 -12.88 3.60 9.27
CA MET A 64 -11.80 4.08 10.14
C MET A 64 -12.27 4.19 11.59
N LYS A 65 -11.47 3.69 12.53
CA LYS A 65 -11.80 3.68 13.98
C LYS A 65 -12.13 5.07 14.53
N MET A 66 -11.47 6.10 14.03
CA MET A 66 -11.65 7.49 14.47
C MET A 66 -12.63 8.28 13.60
N ARG A 67 -13.25 7.65 12.57
CA ARG A 67 -14.16 8.30 11.61
C ARG A 67 -13.59 9.54 10.90
N HIS A 68 -12.29 9.54 10.70
CA HIS A 68 -11.62 10.51 9.83
C HIS A 68 -11.23 9.82 8.53
N GLU A 69 -11.51 10.49 7.41
CA GLU A 69 -11.02 10.07 6.11
C GLU A 69 -9.50 10.14 6.08
N HIS A 70 -8.90 9.20 5.37
CA HIS A 70 -7.47 9.20 5.11
C HIS A 70 -7.23 9.11 3.62
N ILE A 71 -6.44 10.05 3.12
CA ILE A 71 -6.15 10.19 1.70
C ILE A 71 -4.68 9.83 1.50
N ALA A 72 -4.43 8.82 0.66
CA ALA A 72 -3.09 8.41 0.24
C ALA A 72 -2.88 8.78 -1.24
N PRO A 73 -1.81 9.50 -1.60
CA PRO A 73 -1.45 9.73 -3.00
C PRO A 73 -0.98 8.42 -3.64
N LEU A 74 -1.29 8.24 -4.91
CA LEU A 74 -0.77 7.13 -5.71
C LEU A 74 0.45 7.59 -6.53
N SER A 75 1.31 6.65 -6.90
CA SER A 75 2.42 6.93 -7.82
C SER A 75 1.90 6.95 -9.25
N LYS A 76 2.40 7.90 -10.05
CA LYS A 76 2.18 7.96 -11.51
C LYS A 76 3.31 7.25 -12.26
#